data_AF-A0A7L4THZ2-F1
#
_entry.id   AF-A0A7L4THZ2-F1
#
_cell.length_a   1.000
_cell.length_b   1.000
_cell.length_c   1.000
_cell.angle_alpha   90.00
_cell.angle_beta   90.00
_cell.angle_gamma   90.00
#
_symmetry.space_group_name_H-M   'P 1'
#
loop_
_entity.id
_entity.type
_entity.pdbx_description
1 polymer ?
#
loop_
_entity_poly.entity_id
_entity_poly.type
_entity_poly.pdbx_seq_one_letter_code
_entity_poly.pdbx_strand_id
1 'polypeptide(L)'
;MKNIQIAVVVMLALFQFNCKDSKKEDTAPKESAEIKIDSAETVLEAKNFDTIIDGKKVNLYWIGNKDIKAAFTNYGGRLAGLWVADKSGKLTDVVVGMNSAKGFKTATEPYFGATIGRVGNRIANGKFTLEGKQYQVPLNNGKNALHGGVKGFQDVVWDVTKTDENTLVFSYVSPDGEQGFPGNLTVHVTYTITADNAIKMEYEATTDKTTVVNLTNHAFFNLNGEGSGTILGHELQIYGNEYTPVDEGLIPLGALKSVKNTPFDFTSKHTIGERIETKDDQLKFGKGYDHNYALNGTKKNGLNHAATITGDKSGITMDVYTQEPGLQFYSGNFMQSKNTFKSGSKDDFRTAFALETQHFPDAPNQPKFASIVLKPGQKYHTVSYYQFSAK
;
A
#
# COMPACT_ATOMS: atom_id res chain seq x y z
N MET A 1 -62.45 -82.82 32.78
CA MET A 1 -63.30 -82.49 33.95
C MET A 1 -62.39 -82.29 35.15
N LYS A 2 -62.70 -81.27 35.95
CA LYS A 2 -61.79 -80.61 36.90
C LYS A 2 -61.33 -81.50 38.06
N ASN A 3 -60.08 -81.30 38.43
CA ASN A 3 -59.38 -81.61 39.68
C ASN A 3 -58.63 -80.30 40.04
N ILE A 4 -58.23 -79.92 41.25
CA ILE A 4 -58.20 -80.47 42.62
C ILE A 4 -57.64 -79.30 43.48
N GLN A 5 -58.15 -79.13 44.70
CA GLN A 5 -57.48 -78.97 46.03
C GLN A 5 -56.04 -78.39 46.15
N ILE A 6 -55.48 -77.96 47.29
CA ILE A 6 -55.79 -77.54 48.69
C ILE A 6 -54.42 -77.04 49.23
N ALA A 7 -54.48 -76.24 50.31
CA ALA A 7 -53.46 -76.01 51.35
C ALA A 7 -52.42 -74.88 51.23
N VAL A 8 -52.12 -74.38 52.44
CA VAL A 8 -51.57 -73.09 52.85
C VAL A 8 -50.15 -73.30 53.40
N VAL A 9 -49.27 -72.29 53.27
CA VAL A 9 -48.44 -71.66 54.33
C VAL A 9 -47.24 -70.90 53.71
N VAL A 10 -47.01 -69.72 54.28
CA VAL A 10 -45.91 -68.74 54.19
C VAL A 10 -44.50 -69.30 53.95
N MET A 11 -43.74 -68.73 53.00
CA MET A 11 -42.37 -68.16 53.17
C MET A 11 -41.69 -67.83 51.83
N LEU A 12 -40.85 -66.78 51.87
CA LEU A 12 -39.64 -66.50 51.08
C LEU A 12 -39.46 -67.06 49.66
N ALA A 13 -39.14 -66.20 48.69
CA ALA A 13 -37.79 -66.14 48.06
C ALA A 13 -37.76 -65.25 46.81
N LEU A 14 -36.73 -64.39 46.77
CA LEU A 14 -35.85 -64.03 45.65
C LEU A 14 -36.36 -64.17 44.21
N PHE A 15 -36.37 -63.06 43.46
CA PHE A 15 -35.88 -63.06 42.07
C PHE A 15 -35.12 -61.76 41.76
N GLN A 16 -33.95 -61.96 41.15
CA GLN A 16 -33.00 -60.94 40.74
C GLN A 16 -33.46 -60.20 39.48
N PHE A 17 -33.01 -58.95 39.30
CA PHE A 17 -32.33 -58.52 38.05
C PHE A 17 -31.46 -57.27 38.30
N ASN A 18 -30.16 -57.53 38.17
CA ASN A 18 -29.00 -56.73 37.80
C ASN A 18 -29.05 -55.20 37.51
N CYS A 19 -27.95 -54.58 37.98
CA CYS A 19 -27.16 -53.47 37.41
C CYS A 19 -27.72 -52.04 37.44
N LYS A 20 -26.96 -50.96 37.66
CA LYS A 20 -25.65 -50.67 38.28
C LYS A 20 -25.54 -49.12 38.20
N ASP A 21 -25.22 -48.47 39.31
CA ASP A 21 -24.70 -47.09 39.50
C ASP A 21 -24.87 -46.04 38.38
N SER A 22 -25.78 -45.06 38.60
CA SER A 22 -25.79 -43.78 37.88
C SER A 22 -24.93 -42.75 38.60
N LYS A 23 -23.76 -42.42 38.02
CA LYS A 23 -22.92 -41.28 38.39
C LYS A 23 -23.61 -39.96 38.05
N LYS A 24 -23.43 -38.96 38.93
CA LYS A 24 -23.72 -37.55 38.68
C LYS A 24 -22.85 -37.03 37.53
N GLU A 25 -23.48 -36.38 36.56
CA GLU A 25 -22.80 -35.51 35.60
C GLU A 25 -23.01 -34.05 36.02
N ASP A 26 -21.90 -33.38 36.27
CA ASP A 26 -21.80 -31.93 36.43
C ASP A 26 -22.08 -31.25 35.08
N THR A 27 -23.01 -30.31 35.07
CA THR A 27 -23.26 -29.41 33.94
C THR A 27 -22.11 -28.40 33.82
N ALA A 28 -21.22 -28.61 32.84
CA ALA A 28 -20.29 -27.59 32.37
C ALA A 28 -21.04 -26.49 31.58
N PRO A 29 -20.65 -25.21 31.67
CA PRO A 29 -21.23 -24.15 30.85
C PRO A 29 -20.84 -24.36 29.38
N LYS A 30 -21.79 -24.14 28.47
CA LYS A 30 -21.51 -24.01 27.04
C LYS A 30 -20.50 -22.87 26.83
N GLU A 31 -19.31 -23.24 26.41
CA GLU A 31 -18.29 -22.35 25.87
C GLU A 31 -18.93 -21.60 24.68
N SER A 32 -19.18 -20.30 24.86
CA SER A 32 -19.44 -19.40 23.75
C SER A 32 -18.22 -19.45 22.84
N ALA A 33 -18.40 -19.81 21.58
CA ALA A 33 -17.34 -19.71 20.58
C ALA A 33 -16.86 -18.26 20.54
N GLU A 34 -15.73 -17.98 21.19
CA GLU A 34 -14.99 -16.74 20.99
C GLU A 34 -14.61 -16.69 19.52
N ILE A 35 -15.20 -15.74 18.79
CA ILE A 35 -14.75 -15.36 17.46
C ILE A 35 -13.29 -14.94 17.65
N LYS A 36 -12.34 -15.77 17.23
CA LYS A 36 -10.93 -15.39 17.16
C LYS A 36 -10.82 -14.30 16.10
N ILE A 37 -10.93 -13.05 16.54
CA ILE A 37 -10.66 -11.89 15.70
C ILE A 37 -9.17 -11.94 15.38
N ASP A 38 -8.86 -11.99 14.09
CA ASP A 38 -7.49 -11.94 13.58
C ASP A 38 -6.79 -10.68 14.11
N SER A 39 -5.54 -10.79 14.57
CA SER A 39 -4.81 -9.65 15.13
C SER A 39 -4.69 -8.50 14.13
N ALA A 40 -4.67 -8.78 12.83
CA ALA A 40 -4.76 -7.76 11.78
C ALA A 40 -6.06 -6.93 11.86
N GLU A 41 -7.20 -7.58 12.11
CA GLU A 41 -8.51 -6.92 12.23
C GLU A 41 -8.67 -6.17 13.54
N THR A 42 -7.96 -6.60 14.60
CA THR A 42 -7.98 -5.87 15.89
C THR A 42 -7.31 -4.50 15.83
N VAL A 43 -6.35 -4.29 14.90
CA VAL A 43 -5.64 -3.02 14.75
C VAL A 43 -6.41 -2.02 13.88
N LEU A 44 -7.19 -2.51 12.90
CA LEU A 44 -7.99 -1.69 11.99
C LEU A 44 -9.49 -2.02 12.13
N GLU A 45 -10.13 -1.37 13.09
CA GLU A 45 -11.57 -1.55 13.31
C GLU A 45 -12.41 -0.78 12.27
N ALA A 46 -13.33 -1.46 11.59
CA ALA A 46 -14.18 -0.86 10.54
C ALA A 46 -14.94 0.40 11.00
N LYS A 47 -15.38 0.45 12.26
CA LYS A 47 -16.08 1.60 12.86
C LYS A 47 -15.24 2.90 12.86
N ASN A 48 -13.91 2.79 12.84
CA ASN A 48 -13.00 3.94 12.80
C ASN A 48 -12.88 4.55 11.39
N PHE A 49 -13.38 3.84 10.38
CA PHE A 49 -13.41 4.28 8.98
C PHE A 49 -14.83 4.61 8.52
N ASP A 50 -15.85 4.12 9.22
CA ASP A 50 -17.25 4.48 9.00
C ASP A 50 -17.47 5.97 9.28
N THR A 51 -17.43 6.78 8.24
CA THR A 51 -17.70 8.21 8.31
C THR A 51 -18.17 8.76 6.97
N ILE A 52 -18.44 10.06 6.92
CA ILE A 52 -18.78 10.77 5.69
C ILE A 52 -17.73 11.87 5.46
N ILE A 53 -17.12 11.87 4.29
CA ILE A 53 -16.22 12.93 3.83
C ILE A 53 -16.78 13.45 2.50
N ASP A 54 -16.96 14.77 2.42
CA ASP A 54 -17.45 15.47 1.23
C ASP A 54 -18.74 14.85 0.65
N GLY A 55 -19.66 14.46 1.54
CA GLY A 55 -20.95 13.87 1.20
C GLY A 55 -20.91 12.40 0.77
N LYS A 56 -19.73 11.77 0.72
CA LYS A 56 -19.56 10.35 0.37
C LYS A 56 -19.22 9.51 1.59
N LYS A 57 -19.75 8.28 1.61
CA LYS A 57 -19.45 7.28 2.64
C LYS A 57 -18.00 6.81 2.52
N VAL A 58 -17.32 6.78 3.65
CA VAL A 58 -15.99 6.18 3.79
C VAL A 58 -16.13 4.88 4.56
N ASN A 59 -15.40 3.85 4.13
CA ASN A 59 -15.36 2.52 4.76
C ASN A 59 -13.93 1.95 4.74
N LEU A 60 -13.77 0.83 5.44
CA LEU A 60 -12.62 -0.07 5.37
C LEU A 60 -12.99 -1.31 4.55
N TYR A 61 -12.10 -1.76 3.68
CA TYR A 61 -12.29 -2.90 2.79
C TYR A 61 -11.12 -3.85 2.94
N TRP A 62 -11.39 -5.16 2.93
CA TRP A 62 -10.37 -6.19 3.05
C TRP A 62 -10.38 -7.11 1.82
N ILE A 63 -9.19 -7.40 1.33
CA ILE A 63 -8.91 -8.45 0.34
C ILE A 63 -7.69 -9.27 0.80
N GLY A 64 -7.60 -10.53 0.42
CA GLY A 64 -6.49 -11.35 0.85
C GLY A 64 -6.58 -12.82 0.49
N ASN A 65 -5.56 -13.56 0.91
CA ASN A 65 -5.48 -15.01 0.90
C ASN A 65 -4.83 -15.46 2.22
N LYS A 66 -4.33 -16.70 2.28
CA LYS A 66 -3.71 -17.25 3.50
C LYS A 66 -2.37 -16.60 3.88
N ASP A 67 -1.64 -16.04 2.92
CA ASP A 67 -0.26 -15.55 3.09
C ASP A 67 -0.18 -14.02 3.08
N ILE A 68 -1.15 -13.35 2.44
CA ILE A 68 -1.25 -11.90 2.37
C ILE A 68 -2.66 -11.44 2.68
N LYS A 69 -2.78 -10.45 3.57
CA LYS A 69 -4.03 -9.74 3.86
C LYS A 69 -3.80 -8.25 3.70
N ALA A 70 -4.69 -7.56 3.00
CA ALA A 70 -4.59 -6.13 2.73
C ALA A 70 -5.86 -5.40 3.14
N ALA A 71 -5.70 -4.27 3.82
CA ALA A 71 -6.79 -3.39 4.20
C ALA A 71 -6.71 -2.08 3.40
N PHE A 72 -7.85 -1.62 2.92
CA PHE A 72 -7.97 -0.38 2.16
C PHE A 72 -9.06 0.51 2.69
N THR A 73 -8.89 1.83 2.54
CA THR A 73 -9.99 2.78 2.69
C THR A 73 -10.21 3.55 1.41
N ASN A 74 -11.47 3.85 1.10
CA ASN A 74 -11.83 4.58 -0.11
C ASN A 74 -11.62 6.09 -0.01
N TYR A 75 -11.30 6.62 1.17
CA TYR A 75 -10.73 7.96 1.26
C TYR A 75 -9.26 7.93 0.79
N GLY A 76 -9.00 8.54 -0.36
CA GLY A 76 -7.70 8.56 -1.02
C GLY A 76 -7.29 7.28 -1.74
N GLY A 77 -8.18 6.28 -1.83
CA GLY A 77 -7.88 4.96 -2.41
C GLY A 77 -6.63 4.36 -1.78
N ARG A 78 -6.61 4.28 -0.44
CA ARG A 78 -5.41 4.02 0.35
C ARG A 78 -5.25 2.56 0.68
N LEU A 79 -4.02 2.04 0.58
CA LEU A 79 -3.58 0.84 1.27
C LEU A 79 -3.28 1.21 2.74
N ALA A 80 -4.18 0.84 3.65
CA ALA A 80 -4.09 1.19 5.07
C ALA A 80 -3.19 0.24 5.88
N GLY A 81 -3.04 -1.01 5.41
CA GLY A 81 -2.17 -2.03 5.99
C GLY A 81 -1.99 -3.21 5.05
N LEU A 82 -0.87 -3.92 5.17
CA LEU A 82 -0.51 -5.06 4.35
C LEU A 82 0.25 -6.08 5.20
N TRP A 83 -0.44 -7.15 5.59
CA TRP A 83 0.11 -8.23 6.37
C TRP A 83 0.67 -9.31 5.46
N VAL A 84 1.94 -9.63 5.65
CA VAL A 84 2.67 -10.62 4.85
C VAL A 84 3.20 -11.71 5.79
N ALA A 85 2.99 -12.97 5.44
CA ALA A 85 3.50 -14.09 6.20
C ALA A 85 5.03 -14.21 6.06
N ASP A 86 5.73 -14.34 7.19
CA ASP A 86 7.12 -14.78 7.22
C ASP A 86 7.24 -16.31 7.05
N LYS A 87 8.47 -16.85 7.12
CA LYS A 87 8.72 -18.30 7.01
C LYS A 87 8.01 -19.16 8.05
N SER A 88 7.68 -18.60 9.20
CA SER A 88 6.94 -19.28 10.27
C SER A 88 5.42 -19.17 10.12
N GLY A 89 4.95 -18.49 9.07
CA GLY A 89 3.53 -18.20 8.84
C GLY A 89 3.02 -17.03 9.69
N LYS A 90 3.90 -16.32 10.39
CA LYS A 90 3.50 -15.15 11.19
C LYS A 90 3.29 -13.96 10.26
N LEU A 91 2.09 -13.41 10.30
CA LEU A 91 1.74 -12.19 9.57
C LEU A 91 2.40 -10.96 10.19
N THR A 92 3.13 -10.20 9.37
CA THR A 92 3.75 -8.93 9.73
C THR A 92 3.16 -7.82 8.87
N ASP A 93 2.64 -6.76 9.50
CA ASP A 93 2.16 -5.59 8.77
C ASP A 93 3.32 -4.74 8.27
N VAL A 94 3.59 -4.81 6.98
CA VAL A 94 4.74 -4.14 6.36
C VAL A 94 4.42 -2.75 5.85
N VAL A 95 3.17 -2.29 5.91
CA VAL A 95 2.76 -0.94 5.48
C VAL A 95 2.45 -0.10 6.71
N VAL A 96 2.97 1.13 6.77
CA VAL A 96 2.65 2.07 7.85
C VAL A 96 1.45 2.94 7.50
N GLY A 97 0.67 3.34 8.50
CA GLY A 97 -0.52 4.17 8.26
C GLY A 97 -1.35 4.44 9.50
N MET A 98 -2.50 5.08 9.31
CA MET A 98 -3.40 5.48 10.40
C MET A 98 -4.47 4.41 10.67
N ASN A 99 -5.00 4.36 11.89
CA ASN A 99 -6.06 3.42 12.26
C ASN A 99 -7.50 3.93 12.03
N SER A 100 -7.66 5.07 11.37
CA SER A 100 -8.97 5.71 11.15
C SER A 100 -8.97 6.62 9.93
N ALA A 101 -10.15 6.83 9.33
CA ALA A 101 -10.33 7.79 8.24
C ALA A 101 -10.00 9.23 8.70
N LYS A 102 -10.38 9.59 9.94
CA LYS A 102 -10.02 10.87 10.55
C LYS A 102 -8.50 11.03 10.67
N GLY A 103 -7.81 9.99 11.12
CA GLY A 103 -6.34 9.98 11.25
C GLY A 103 -5.67 10.26 9.91
N PHE A 104 -6.08 9.59 8.83
CA PHE A 104 -5.57 9.86 7.49
C PHE A 104 -5.83 11.30 7.04
N LYS A 105 -7.04 11.83 7.28
CA LYS A 105 -7.43 13.19 6.89
C LYS A 105 -6.65 14.29 7.61
N THR A 106 -6.26 14.05 8.87
CA THR A 106 -5.55 15.04 9.69
C THR A 106 -4.04 14.80 9.77
N ALA A 107 -3.52 13.78 9.10
CA ALA A 107 -2.11 13.49 9.08
C ALA A 107 -1.33 14.66 8.48
N THR A 108 -0.16 14.98 9.06
CA THR A 108 0.69 16.04 8.50
C THR A 108 1.36 15.61 7.19
N GLU A 109 1.44 14.30 6.97
CA GLU A 109 1.86 13.66 5.74
C GLU A 109 0.61 13.02 5.09
N PRO A 110 0.03 13.64 4.04
CA PRO A 110 -1.23 13.20 3.46
C PRO A 110 -1.07 11.98 2.55
N TYR A 111 0.14 11.50 2.24
CA TYR A 111 0.32 10.49 1.18
C TYR A 111 0.36 9.05 1.68
N PHE A 112 0.34 8.78 3.00
CA PHE A 112 0.40 7.41 3.54
C PHE A 112 -0.59 6.44 2.86
N GLY A 113 -0.05 5.54 2.03
CA GLY A 113 -0.81 4.50 1.33
C GLY A 113 -1.67 4.98 0.16
N ALA A 114 -1.70 6.28 -0.15
CA ALA A 114 -2.64 6.87 -1.10
C ALA A 114 -2.39 6.49 -2.55
N THR A 115 -3.48 6.42 -3.32
CA THR A 115 -3.42 6.60 -4.76
C THR A 115 -3.10 8.05 -5.06
N ILE A 116 -2.07 8.27 -5.88
CA ILE A 116 -1.57 9.59 -6.24
C ILE A 116 -1.96 9.93 -7.68
N GLY A 117 -2.43 11.15 -7.87
CA GLY A 117 -2.78 11.70 -9.18
C GLY A 117 -3.41 13.10 -9.07
N ARG A 118 -3.67 13.79 -10.17
CA ARG A 118 -3.59 13.32 -11.58
C ARG A 118 -2.17 13.08 -12.09
N VAL A 119 -1.19 13.80 -11.55
CA VAL A 119 0.24 13.63 -11.85
C VAL A 119 1.00 13.43 -10.55
N GLY A 120 1.60 12.25 -10.39
CA GLY A 120 2.52 11.92 -9.31
C GLY A 120 3.83 12.70 -9.39
N ASN A 121 4.43 12.89 -8.22
CA ASN A 121 5.62 13.71 -8.00
C ASN A 121 5.41 15.18 -8.41
N ARG A 122 6.51 15.90 -8.70
CA ARG A 122 6.53 17.35 -8.84
C ARG A 122 6.30 17.82 -10.27
N ILE A 123 5.68 18.99 -10.40
CA ILE A 123 5.64 19.83 -11.61
C ILE A 123 6.28 21.17 -11.25
N ALA A 124 7.33 21.55 -11.98
CA ALA A 124 8.08 22.78 -11.76
C ALA A 124 7.15 24.00 -11.85
N ASN A 125 7.18 24.86 -10.83
CA ASN A 125 6.31 26.04 -10.73
C ASN A 125 4.80 25.75 -10.81
N GLY A 126 4.40 24.47 -10.69
CA GLY A 126 3.04 24.01 -10.97
C GLY A 126 2.56 24.33 -12.38
N LYS A 127 3.46 24.59 -13.33
CA LYS A 127 3.10 25.03 -14.69
C LYS A 127 3.52 23.98 -15.70
N PHE A 128 2.71 23.80 -16.73
CA PHE A 128 3.07 23.04 -17.91
C PHE A 128 2.34 23.59 -19.14
N THR A 129 2.84 23.29 -20.32
CA THR A 129 2.21 23.65 -21.59
C THR A 129 1.72 22.40 -22.30
N LEU A 130 0.47 22.41 -22.73
CA LEU A 130 -0.15 21.30 -23.45
C LEU A 130 -0.93 21.88 -24.63
N GLU A 131 -0.61 21.41 -25.84
CA GLU A 131 -1.22 21.88 -27.10
C GLU A 131 -1.18 23.42 -27.25
N GLY A 132 -0.05 24.03 -26.86
CA GLY A 132 0.16 25.47 -26.96
C GLY A 132 -0.53 26.31 -25.88
N LYS A 133 -1.30 25.69 -24.96
CA LYS A 133 -1.93 26.36 -23.82
C LYS A 133 -1.19 26.08 -22.53
N GLN A 134 -0.99 27.11 -21.72
CA GLN A 134 -0.41 26.99 -20.38
C GLN A 134 -1.49 26.63 -19.35
N TYR A 135 -1.14 25.70 -18.45
CA TYR A 135 -1.96 25.28 -17.32
C TYR A 135 -1.22 25.53 -16.01
N GLN A 136 -1.98 25.75 -14.93
CA GLN A 136 -1.47 26.01 -13.59
C GLN A 136 -2.13 25.07 -12.58
N VAL A 137 -1.33 24.21 -11.97
CA VAL A 137 -1.68 23.40 -10.82
C VAL A 137 -1.39 24.20 -9.54
N PRO A 138 -2.26 24.16 -8.52
CA PRO A 138 -2.01 24.82 -7.24
C PRO A 138 -0.66 24.44 -6.64
N LEU A 139 0.08 25.43 -6.17
CA LEU A 139 1.36 25.23 -5.50
C LEU A 139 1.10 24.74 -4.07
N ASN A 140 1.52 23.51 -3.78
CA ASN A 140 1.41 22.87 -2.47
C ASN A 140 2.77 22.39 -1.94
N ASN A 141 3.86 22.59 -2.69
CA ASN A 141 5.20 22.21 -2.28
C ASN A 141 6.21 23.33 -2.61
N GLY A 142 6.25 24.35 -1.74
CA GLY A 142 7.08 25.54 -1.95
C GLY A 142 6.66 26.28 -3.22
N LYS A 143 7.56 26.36 -4.20
CA LYS A 143 7.28 26.97 -5.51
C LYS A 143 6.64 26.00 -6.49
N ASN A 144 6.55 24.70 -6.17
CA ASN A 144 6.15 23.65 -7.09
C ASN A 144 4.75 23.09 -6.74
N ALA A 145 4.15 22.39 -7.69
CA ALA A 145 3.03 21.51 -7.41
C ALA A 145 3.55 20.08 -7.20
N LEU A 146 2.92 19.33 -6.31
CA LEU A 146 3.29 17.98 -5.90
C LEU A 146 2.05 17.10 -5.83
N HIS A 147 2.13 15.89 -6.36
CA HIS A 147 1.13 14.83 -6.20
C HIS A 147 -0.30 15.28 -6.55
N GLY A 148 -0.45 15.98 -7.68
CA GLY A 148 -1.74 16.43 -8.17
C GLY A 148 -2.31 17.70 -7.54
N GLY A 149 -1.61 18.33 -6.59
CA GLY A 149 -2.00 19.63 -6.02
C GLY A 149 -2.59 19.54 -4.61
N VAL A 150 -3.26 20.62 -4.18
CA VAL A 150 -3.75 20.79 -2.79
C VAL A 150 -4.79 19.74 -2.42
N LYS A 151 -5.72 19.42 -3.33
CA LYS A 151 -6.69 18.32 -3.18
C LYS A 151 -6.51 17.34 -4.34
N GLY A 152 -5.39 16.63 -4.33
CA GLY A 152 -5.12 15.55 -5.27
C GLY A 152 -5.93 14.29 -4.95
N PHE A 153 -5.64 13.19 -5.64
CA PHE A 153 -6.37 11.93 -5.51
C PHE A 153 -6.32 11.30 -4.11
N GLN A 154 -5.32 11.66 -3.30
CA GLN A 154 -5.22 11.27 -1.90
C GLN A 154 -6.34 11.83 -1.01
N ASP A 155 -7.02 12.89 -1.45
CA ASP A 155 -7.98 13.67 -0.66
C ASP A 155 -9.43 13.51 -1.12
N VAL A 156 -9.69 12.67 -2.13
CA VAL A 156 -11.04 12.41 -2.64
C VAL A 156 -11.58 11.09 -2.08
N VAL A 157 -12.91 10.95 -2.05
CA VAL A 157 -13.56 9.67 -1.72
C VAL A 157 -13.89 8.93 -3.02
N TRP A 158 -13.18 7.81 -3.21
CA TRP A 158 -13.33 6.91 -4.34
C TRP A 158 -14.59 6.06 -4.19
N ASP A 159 -15.21 5.73 -5.32
CA ASP A 159 -16.25 4.71 -5.36
C ASP A 159 -15.57 3.34 -5.42
N VAL A 160 -16.15 2.32 -4.75
CA VAL A 160 -15.50 1.02 -4.59
C VAL A 160 -16.42 -0.10 -5.02
N THR A 161 -15.85 -1.03 -5.80
CA THR A 161 -16.47 -2.31 -6.12
C THR A 161 -15.54 -3.43 -5.67
N LYS A 162 -15.97 -4.24 -4.68
CA LYS A 162 -15.30 -5.50 -4.34
C LYS A 162 -15.81 -6.57 -5.31
N THR A 163 -14.93 -7.10 -6.14
CA THR A 163 -15.29 -8.06 -7.19
C THR A 163 -15.25 -9.50 -6.69
N ASP A 164 -14.32 -9.81 -5.79
CA ASP A 164 -14.19 -11.07 -5.06
C ASP A 164 -13.37 -10.86 -3.77
N GLU A 165 -12.99 -11.93 -3.07
CA GLU A 165 -12.21 -11.86 -1.83
C GLU A 165 -10.75 -11.40 -2.02
N ASN A 166 -10.28 -11.36 -3.26
CA ASN A 166 -8.90 -11.06 -3.63
C ASN A 166 -8.76 -9.74 -4.40
N THR A 167 -9.84 -9.18 -4.93
CA THR A 167 -9.81 -8.07 -5.89
C THR A 167 -10.78 -6.93 -5.55
N LEU A 168 -10.23 -5.72 -5.49
CA LEU A 168 -10.92 -4.47 -5.17
C LEU A 168 -10.67 -3.42 -6.25
N VAL A 169 -11.72 -2.79 -6.76
CA VAL A 169 -11.63 -1.74 -7.78
C VAL A 169 -12.08 -0.40 -7.20
N PHE A 170 -11.19 0.59 -7.22
CA PHE A 170 -11.50 1.99 -6.93
C PHE A 170 -11.80 2.73 -8.23
N SER A 171 -12.84 3.57 -8.22
CA SER A 171 -13.22 4.40 -9.36
C SER A 171 -13.38 5.86 -8.97
N TYR A 172 -12.89 6.78 -9.80
CA TYR A 172 -13.05 8.22 -9.61
C TYR A 172 -13.14 8.93 -10.95
N VAL A 173 -14.03 9.93 -11.03
CA VAL A 173 -14.09 10.87 -12.15
C VAL A 173 -13.56 12.19 -11.67
N SER A 174 -12.35 12.53 -12.12
CA SER A 174 -11.71 13.82 -11.89
C SER A 174 -12.23 14.80 -12.94
N PRO A 175 -13.06 15.81 -12.58
CA PRO A 175 -13.68 16.68 -13.57
C PRO A 175 -12.67 17.59 -14.28
N ASP A 176 -13.08 18.11 -15.44
CA ASP A 176 -12.33 19.14 -16.18
C ASP A 176 -12.01 20.34 -15.28
N GLY A 177 -10.75 20.74 -15.23
CA GLY A 177 -10.25 21.83 -14.40
C GLY A 177 -9.93 21.45 -12.95
N GLU A 178 -10.14 20.20 -12.53
CA GLU A 178 -9.76 19.76 -11.18
C GLU A 178 -8.26 19.95 -10.95
N GLN A 179 -7.92 20.68 -9.88
CA GLN A 179 -6.55 21.11 -9.57
C GLN A 179 -5.82 21.77 -10.76
N GLY A 180 -6.54 22.34 -11.73
CA GLY A 180 -5.98 23.00 -12.90
C GLY A 180 -5.65 22.08 -14.09
N PHE A 181 -5.94 20.79 -14.02
CA PHE A 181 -5.74 19.85 -15.14
C PHE A 181 -6.94 19.85 -16.11
N PRO A 182 -6.72 19.88 -17.43
CA PRO A 182 -7.80 19.85 -18.42
C PRO A 182 -8.42 18.46 -18.58
N GLY A 183 -9.69 18.40 -18.97
CA GLY A 183 -10.40 17.17 -19.31
C GLY A 183 -10.96 16.44 -18.09
N ASN A 184 -12.16 15.90 -18.27
CA ASN A 184 -12.65 14.87 -17.36
C ASN A 184 -11.74 13.66 -17.52
N LEU A 185 -11.29 13.10 -16.40
CA LEU A 185 -10.49 11.89 -16.37
C LEU A 185 -11.25 10.84 -15.55
N THR A 186 -11.68 9.78 -16.20
CA THR A 186 -12.24 8.60 -15.52
C THR A 186 -11.10 7.65 -15.21
N VAL A 187 -10.92 7.33 -13.93
CA VAL A 187 -9.82 6.52 -13.42
C VAL A 187 -10.36 5.28 -12.72
N HIS A 188 -9.74 4.15 -13.00
CA HIS A 188 -9.93 2.91 -12.25
C HIS A 188 -8.58 2.43 -11.70
N VAL A 189 -8.57 2.01 -10.43
CA VAL A 189 -7.41 1.35 -9.82
C VAL A 189 -7.86 0.00 -9.28
N THR A 190 -7.34 -1.06 -9.87
CA THR A 190 -7.63 -2.43 -9.47
C THR A 190 -6.49 -2.97 -8.64
N TYR A 191 -6.79 -3.34 -7.41
CA TYR A 191 -5.88 -4.06 -6.52
C TYR A 191 -6.26 -5.54 -6.48
N THR A 192 -5.29 -6.43 -6.68
CA THR A 192 -5.49 -7.88 -6.58
C THR A 192 -4.41 -8.51 -5.72
N ILE A 193 -4.80 -9.32 -4.73
CA ILE A 193 -3.88 -10.23 -4.04
C ILE A 193 -3.77 -11.52 -4.84
N THR A 194 -2.59 -11.77 -5.40
CA THR A 194 -2.33 -12.91 -6.29
C THR A 194 -1.97 -14.17 -5.52
N ALA A 195 -2.07 -15.33 -6.18
CA ALA A 195 -1.73 -16.62 -5.57
C ALA A 195 -0.21 -16.79 -5.31
N ASP A 196 0.64 -16.02 -6.01
CA ASP A 196 2.09 -16.00 -5.86
C ASP A 196 2.58 -14.88 -4.93
N ASN A 197 1.77 -14.57 -3.91
CA ASN A 197 2.10 -13.64 -2.83
C ASN A 197 2.50 -12.25 -3.30
N ALA A 198 1.75 -11.67 -4.24
CA ALA A 198 1.90 -10.28 -4.63
C ALA A 198 0.62 -9.48 -4.41
N ILE A 199 0.80 -8.17 -4.18
CA ILE A 199 -0.24 -7.18 -4.45
C ILE A 199 0.01 -6.62 -5.85
N LYS A 200 -0.92 -6.90 -6.77
CA LYS A 200 -0.99 -6.30 -8.10
C LYS A 200 -1.75 -4.99 -8.00
N MET A 201 -1.22 -3.93 -8.62
CA MET A 201 -1.83 -2.63 -8.76
C MET A 201 -1.93 -2.31 -10.25
N GLU A 202 -3.14 -2.19 -10.76
CA GLU A 202 -3.42 -1.90 -12.17
C GLU A 202 -4.21 -0.60 -12.28
N TYR A 203 -3.67 0.35 -13.03
CA TYR A 203 -4.24 1.68 -13.19
C TYR A 203 -4.72 1.85 -14.62
N GLU A 204 -5.95 2.32 -14.77
CA GLU A 204 -6.56 2.60 -16.06
C GLU A 204 -7.18 3.98 -16.05
N ALA A 205 -7.01 4.74 -17.13
CA ALA A 205 -7.71 6.01 -17.28
C ALA A 205 -8.06 6.34 -18.72
N THR A 206 -9.17 7.07 -18.89
CA THR A 206 -9.62 7.64 -20.17
C THR A 206 -10.04 9.09 -19.96
N THR A 207 -9.99 9.88 -21.02
CA THR A 207 -10.28 11.32 -20.95
C THR A 207 -11.08 11.81 -22.15
N ASP A 208 -11.82 12.90 -21.96
CA ASP A 208 -12.56 13.60 -23.00
C ASP A 208 -11.81 14.81 -23.61
N LYS A 209 -10.68 15.22 -23.03
CA LYS A 209 -9.77 16.25 -23.56
C LYS A 209 -8.32 15.84 -23.32
N THR A 210 -7.40 16.28 -24.17
CA THR A 210 -5.98 15.99 -23.96
C THR A 210 -5.52 16.50 -22.57
N THR A 211 -4.93 15.61 -21.77
CA THR A 211 -4.44 15.89 -20.41
C THR A 211 -3.08 15.22 -20.18
N VAL A 212 -2.48 15.44 -19.01
CA VAL A 212 -1.34 14.67 -18.49
C VAL A 212 -1.79 13.73 -17.37
N VAL A 213 -1.24 12.51 -17.30
CA VAL A 213 -1.57 11.48 -16.31
C VAL A 213 -0.32 10.69 -15.91
N ASN A 214 -0.03 10.63 -14.62
CA ASN A 214 1.03 9.78 -14.05
C ASN A 214 0.54 9.30 -12.68
N LEU A 215 0.08 8.05 -12.60
CA LEU A 215 -0.53 7.50 -11.38
C LEU A 215 0.46 6.58 -10.67
N THR A 216 0.40 6.58 -9.35
CA THR A 216 1.19 5.68 -8.50
C THR A 216 0.49 5.46 -7.16
N ASN A 217 1.04 4.58 -6.33
CA ASN A 217 0.65 4.42 -4.94
C ASN A 217 1.80 4.81 -4.02
N HIS A 218 1.50 5.59 -2.99
CA HIS A 218 2.49 6.11 -2.04
C HIS A 218 2.43 5.36 -0.71
N ALA A 219 2.36 4.03 -0.75
CA ALA A 219 2.55 3.20 0.43
C ALA A 219 3.96 3.39 1.01
N PHE A 220 4.00 3.54 2.33
CA PHE A 220 5.24 3.60 3.09
C PHE A 220 5.41 2.25 3.77
N PHE A 221 6.59 1.66 3.59
CA PHE A 221 6.89 0.31 4.01
C PHE A 221 7.93 0.29 5.12
N ASN A 222 7.76 -0.66 6.03
CA ASN A 222 8.83 -1.18 6.85
C ASN A 222 8.70 -2.70 6.87
N LEU A 223 9.57 -3.41 6.14
CA LEU A 223 9.48 -4.87 6.01
C LEU A 223 9.70 -5.63 7.32
N ASN A 224 10.21 -4.97 8.37
CA ASN A 224 10.32 -5.56 9.71
C ASN A 224 9.05 -5.38 10.55
N GLY A 225 8.03 -4.70 10.03
CA GLY A 225 6.78 -4.37 10.69
C GLY A 225 6.69 -2.91 11.13
N GLU A 226 5.48 -2.36 11.15
CA GLU A 226 5.23 -1.04 11.75
C GLU A 226 5.71 -0.99 13.22
N GLY A 227 6.44 0.07 13.58
CA GLY A 227 7.02 0.23 14.92
C GLY A 227 8.32 -0.54 15.19
N SER A 228 8.88 -1.23 14.19
CA SER A 228 10.14 -2.00 14.33
C SER A 228 11.43 -1.17 14.33
N GLY A 229 11.31 0.16 14.31
CA GLY A 229 12.41 1.12 14.27
C GLY A 229 12.78 1.55 12.85
N THR A 230 14.03 1.95 12.66
CA THR A 230 14.52 2.54 11.42
C THR A 230 14.65 1.53 10.27
N ILE A 231 14.48 2.01 9.02
CA ILE A 231 14.68 1.23 7.79
C ILE A 231 16.13 1.23 7.27
N LEU A 232 17.06 1.87 7.98
CA LEU A 232 18.44 2.01 7.51
C LEU A 232 19.18 0.66 7.39
N GLY A 233 18.72 -0.37 8.08
CA GLY A 233 19.26 -1.73 7.99
C GLY A 233 18.76 -2.53 6.78
N HIS A 234 17.65 -2.15 6.16
CA HIS A 234 17.09 -2.88 5.02
C HIS A 234 18.08 -2.92 3.86
N GLU A 235 18.25 -4.11 3.28
CA GLU A 235 19.09 -4.31 2.10
C GLU A 235 18.28 -4.00 0.84
N LEU A 236 18.74 -3.04 0.04
CA LEU A 236 18.10 -2.56 -1.18
C LEU A 236 18.99 -2.82 -2.39
N GLN A 237 18.37 -3.26 -3.48
CA GLN A 237 18.91 -3.26 -4.83
C GLN A 237 17.89 -2.61 -5.77
N ILE A 238 18.34 -1.70 -6.62
CA ILE A 238 17.53 -1.05 -7.66
C ILE A 238 18.14 -1.38 -9.01
N TYR A 239 17.31 -1.86 -9.94
CA TYR A 239 17.72 -2.18 -11.31
C TYR A 239 17.60 -0.93 -12.20
N GLY A 240 18.36 0.11 -11.84
CA GLY A 240 18.48 1.37 -12.55
C GLY A 240 19.94 1.84 -12.50
N ASN A 241 20.52 2.09 -13.66
CA ASN A 241 21.92 2.52 -13.80
C ASN A 241 22.06 4.05 -13.88
N GLU A 242 20.95 4.76 -13.95
CA GLU A 242 20.87 6.22 -13.96
C GLU A 242 19.74 6.71 -13.05
N TYR A 243 19.85 7.94 -12.57
CA TYR A 243 18.80 8.63 -11.80
C TYR A 243 18.58 10.03 -12.35
N THR A 244 17.49 10.67 -11.95
CA THR A 244 17.21 12.07 -12.25
C THR A 244 17.79 12.96 -11.15
N PRO A 245 18.96 13.60 -11.36
CA PRO A 245 19.43 14.61 -10.43
C PRO A 245 18.46 15.80 -10.41
N VAL A 246 18.35 16.42 -9.24
CA VAL A 246 17.39 17.47 -8.92
C VAL A 246 18.06 18.75 -8.44
N ASP A 247 17.33 19.85 -8.50
CA ASP A 247 17.67 21.12 -7.85
C ASP A 247 17.25 21.15 -6.36
N GLU A 248 17.47 22.28 -5.68
CA GLU A 248 17.07 22.49 -4.28
C GLU A 248 15.55 22.40 -4.04
N GLY A 249 14.74 22.58 -5.10
CA GLY A 249 13.29 22.41 -5.09
C GLY A 249 12.83 21.00 -5.43
N LEU A 250 13.77 20.05 -5.57
CA LEU A 250 13.56 18.66 -5.97
C LEU A 250 12.95 18.51 -7.38
N ILE A 251 13.22 19.45 -8.27
CA ILE A 251 12.85 19.37 -9.69
C ILE A 251 14.01 18.76 -10.49
N PRO A 252 13.76 17.76 -11.35
CA PRO A 252 14.79 17.21 -12.22
C PRO A 252 15.47 18.24 -13.10
N LEU A 253 16.79 18.13 -13.24
CA LEU A 253 17.61 18.97 -14.13
C LEU A 253 17.44 18.59 -15.61
N GLY A 254 16.67 17.55 -15.92
CA GLY A 254 16.35 17.07 -17.27
C GLY A 254 17.36 16.09 -17.88
N ALA A 255 18.62 16.10 -17.47
CA ALA A 255 19.61 15.10 -17.87
C ALA A 255 19.72 13.98 -16.83
N LEU A 256 19.71 12.73 -17.27
CA LEU A 256 19.99 11.58 -16.40
C LEU A 256 21.47 11.54 -16.03
N LYS A 257 21.78 11.06 -14.83
CA LYS A 257 23.15 10.88 -14.34
C LYS A 257 23.36 9.42 -13.95
N SER A 258 24.49 8.85 -14.33
CA SER A 258 24.85 7.50 -13.90
C SER A 258 24.96 7.42 -12.38
N VAL A 259 24.44 6.33 -11.81
CA VAL A 259 24.57 6.04 -10.38
C VAL A 259 25.97 5.57 -10.00
N LYS A 260 26.76 5.09 -10.97
CA LYS A 260 28.07 4.47 -10.74
C LYS A 260 29.01 5.40 -9.98
N ASN A 261 29.65 4.88 -8.94
CA ASN A 261 30.56 5.62 -8.06
C ASN A 261 29.89 6.83 -7.35
N THR A 262 28.58 6.75 -7.11
CA THR A 262 27.84 7.74 -6.32
C THR A 262 27.11 7.05 -5.16
N PRO A 263 26.64 7.79 -4.14
CA PRO A 263 25.83 7.20 -3.07
C PRO A 263 24.56 6.49 -3.56
N PHE A 264 24.07 6.85 -4.75
CA PHE A 264 22.88 6.32 -5.41
C PHE A 264 23.11 4.95 -6.09
N ASP A 265 24.33 4.39 -6.04
CA ASP A 265 24.61 3.09 -6.67
C ASP A 265 24.01 1.91 -5.88
N PHE A 266 22.73 1.63 -6.12
CA PHE A 266 22.05 0.42 -5.64
C PHE A 266 21.99 -0.69 -6.71
N THR A 267 22.89 -0.68 -7.70
CA THR A 267 22.89 -1.73 -8.75
C THR A 267 23.26 -3.11 -8.18
N SER A 268 23.95 -3.13 -7.04
CA SER A 268 24.10 -4.27 -6.13
C SER A 268 23.41 -4.00 -4.79
N LYS A 269 23.24 -5.05 -3.98
CA LYS A 269 22.63 -4.94 -2.65
C LYS A 269 23.49 -4.09 -1.72
N HIS A 270 22.87 -3.10 -1.12
CA HIS A 270 23.44 -2.24 -0.08
C HIS A 270 22.38 -1.93 0.96
N THR A 271 22.79 -1.72 2.21
CA THR A 271 21.82 -1.23 3.21
C THR A 271 21.45 0.21 2.89
N ILE A 272 20.21 0.60 3.16
CA ILE A 272 19.76 1.99 2.91
C ILE A 272 20.66 2.98 3.67
N GLY A 273 21.08 2.65 4.89
CA GLY A 273 21.92 3.51 5.72
C GLY A 273 23.37 3.61 5.32
N GLU A 274 23.90 2.71 4.47
CA GLU A 274 25.34 2.60 4.20
C GLU A 274 25.97 3.93 3.76
N ARG A 275 25.26 4.68 2.90
CA ARG A 275 25.78 5.88 2.23
C ARG A 275 24.89 7.11 2.33
N ILE A 276 23.80 7.04 3.08
CA ILE A 276 22.77 8.09 3.13
C ILE A 276 23.26 9.43 3.71
N GLU A 277 24.35 9.40 4.48
CA GLU A 277 25.01 10.58 5.06
C GLU A 277 26.28 11.01 4.30
N THR A 278 26.53 10.42 3.11
CA THR A 278 27.66 10.84 2.28
C THR A 278 27.50 12.31 1.88
N LYS A 279 28.59 13.07 1.91
CA LYS A 279 28.59 14.46 1.43
C LYS A 279 28.39 14.48 -0.09
N ASP A 280 27.16 14.71 -0.51
CA ASP A 280 26.74 14.84 -1.89
C ASP A 280 25.56 15.83 -1.97
N ASP A 281 25.54 16.69 -2.99
CA ASP A 281 24.52 17.74 -3.11
C ASP A 281 23.10 17.17 -3.26
N GLN A 282 22.95 16.02 -3.92
CA GLN A 282 21.65 15.39 -4.14
C GLN A 282 21.11 14.78 -2.85
N LEU A 283 21.97 14.15 -2.03
CA LEU A 283 21.60 13.71 -0.68
C LEU A 283 21.23 14.88 0.23
N LYS A 284 21.94 16.01 0.11
CA LYS A 284 21.58 17.25 0.83
C LYS A 284 20.20 17.76 0.44
N PHE A 285 19.90 17.83 -0.86
CA PHE A 285 18.59 18.30 -1.35
C PHE A 285 17.46 17.38 -0.90
N GLY A 286 17.63 16.06 -1.03
CA GLY A 286 16.63 15.06 -0.61
C GLY A 286 16.57 14.81 0.91
N LYS A 287 17.55 15.30 1.69
CA LYS A 287 17.78 14.95 3.11
C LYS A 287 17.96 13.44 3.34
N GLY A 288 18.56 12.78 2.35
CA GLY A 288 18.56 11.34 2.14
C GLY A 288 18.17 11.03 0.70
N TYR A 289 17.65 9.83 0.45
CA TYR A 289 17.13 9.48 -0.86
C TYR A 289 15.70 10.00 -1.02
N ASP A 290 15.49 10.84 -2.03
CA ASP A 290 14.18 11.24 -2.56
C ASP A 290 14.32 11.43 -4.09
N HIS A 291 14.68 10.35 -4.80
CA HIS A 291 15.08 10.43 -6.20
C HIS A 291 14.40 9.38 -7.06
N ASN A 292 14.12 9.75 -8.31
CA ASN A 292 13.66 8.83 -9.33
C ASN A 292 14.86 8.16 -10.03
N TYR A 293 14.82 6.83 -10.10
CA TYR A 293 15.74 6.00 -10.86
C TYR A 293 15.15 5.68 -12.23
N ALA A 294 15.97 5.77 -13.27
CA ALA A 294 15.63 5.29 -14.60
C ALA A 294 15.87 3.77 -14.66
N LEU A 295 14.82 3.00 -14.89
CA LEU A 295 14.92 1.54 -14.90
C LEU A 295 15.68 1.07 -16.13
N ASN A 296 16.66 0.18 -15.93
CA ASN A 296 17.62 -0.21 -16.97
C ASN A 296 17.10 -1.29 -17.94
N GLY A 297 15.81 -1.60 -17.87
CA GLY A 297 15.18 -2.62 -18.71
C GLY A 297 15.43 -4.07 -18.27
N THR A 298 15.99 -4.32 -17.08
CA THR A 298 16.04 -5.69 -16.52
C THR A 298 14.62 -6.25 -16.43
N LYS A 299 14.32 -7.32 -17.17
CA LYS A 299 12.97 -7.89 -17.25
C LYS A 299 12.82 -9.18 -16.47
N LYS A 300 11.65 -9.36 -15.86
CA LYS A 300 11.12 -10.66 -15.42
C LYS A 300 9.65 -10.73 -15.82
N ASN A 301 9.26 -11.81 -16.49
CA ASN A 301 7.89 -12.02 -16.99
C ASN A 301 7.35 -10.82 -17.81
N GLY A 302 8.21 -10.18 -18.62
CA GLY A 302 7.84 -9.03 -19.47
C GLY A 302 7.79 -7.67 -18.76
N LEU A 303 7.91 -7.61 -17.44
CA LEU A 303 7.89 -6.39 -16.64
C LEU A 303 9.32 -5.96 -16.23
N ASN A 304 9.55 -4.67 -16.03
CA ASN A 304 10.78 -4.20 -15.39
C ASN A 304 10.82 -4.76 -13.97
N HIS A 305 11.89 -5.47 -13.59
CA HIS A 305 12.21 -5.73 -12.19
C HIS A 305 12.83 -4.46 -11.67
N ALA A 306 12.10 -3.64 -10.92
CA ALA A 306 12.51 -2.30 -10.55
C ALA A 306 13.44 -2.30 -9.33
N ALA A 307 13.10 -3.10 -8.31
CA ALA A 307 13.88 -3.21 -7.08
C ALA A 307 13.65 -4.55 -6.37
N THR A 308 14.61 -4.90 -5.53
CA THR A 308 14.48 -5.93 -4.49
C THR A 308 14.89 -5.29 -3.17
N ILE A 309 14.06 -5.43 -2.14
CA ILE A 309 14.36 -4.94 -0.80
C ILE A 309 14.06 -6.01 0.26
N THR A 310 14.95 -6.19 1.23
CA THR A 310 14.83 -7.20 2.30
C THR A 310 14.88 -6.51 3.67
N GLY A 311 13.93 -6.84 4.56
CA GLY A 311 14.00 -6.47 5.97
C GLY A 311 15.10 -7.24 6.70
N ASP A 312 15.98 -6.53 7.39
CA ASP A 312 17.14 -7.07 8.11
C ASP A 312 16.77 -7.88 9.36
N LYS A 313 15.55 -7.74 9.88
CA LYS A 313 15.07 -8.46 11.08
C LYS A 313 14.07 -9.54 10.73
N SER A 314 13.12 -9.26 9.83
CA SER A 314 12.07 -10.21 9.46
C SER A 314 12.48 -11.20 8.37
N GLY A 315 13.49 -10.87 7.55
CA GLY A 315 13.84 -11.64 6.35
C GLY A 315 12.79 -11.55 5.23
N ILE A 316 11.72 -10.75 5.41
CA ILE A 316 10.73 -10.49 4.36
C ILE A 316 11.41 -9.71 3.24
N THR A 317 11.28 -10.25 2.03
CA THR A 317 11.79 -9.66 0.79
C THR A 317 10.61 -9.19 -0.05
N MET A 318 10.68 -7.97 -0.56
CA MET A 318 9.75 -7.42 -1.56
C MET A 318 10.49 -7.20 -2.87
N ASP A 319 10.04 -7.87 -3.92
CA ASP A 319 10.41 -7.62 -5.31
C ASP A 319 9.36 -6.73 -5.96
N VAL A 320 9.80 -5.66 -6.63
CA VAL A 320 8.93 -4.73 -7.35
C VAL A 320 9.05 -4.98 -8.84
N TYR A 321 7.93 -5.33 -9.49
CA TYR A 321 7.83 -5.46 -10.94
C TYR A 321 6.87 -4.41 -11.51
N THR A 322 7.18 -3.78 -12.64
CA THR A 322 6.34 -2.72 -13.20
C THR A 322 6.45 -2.54 -14.71
N GLN A 323 5.42 -1.97 -15.32
CA GLN A 323 5.47 -1.43 -16.68
C GLN A 323 6.06 -0.01 -16.74
N GLU A 324 6.10 0.69 -15.60
CA GLU A 324 6.61 2.05 -15.51
C GLU A 324 8.10 2.15 -15.87
N PRO A 325 8.56 3.30 -16.41
CA PRO A 325 9.96 3.51 -16.77
C PRO A 325 10.82 3.94 -15.57
N GLY A 326 10.21 4.40 -14.48
CA GLY A 326 10.88 4.96 -13.32
C GLY A 326 10.42 4.40 -11.98
N LEU A 327 11.28 4.60 -10.99
CA LEU A 327 11.03 4.25 -9.59
C LEU A 327 11.49 5.40 -8.70
N GLN A 328 10.56 6.09 -8.05
CA GLN A 328 10.90 6.99 -6.95
C GLN A 328 11.30 6.14 -5.75
N PHE A 329 12.49 6.38 -5.20
CA PHE A 329 12.88 5.86 -3.91
C PHE A 329 12.98 7.02 -2.91
N TYR A 330 12.12 6.96 -1.89
CA TYR A 330 12.08 7.89 -0.78
C TYR A 330 12.37 7.18 0.54
N SER A 331 13.36 7.66 1.29
CA SER A 331 13.88 7.00 2.51
C SER A 331 13.32 7.53 3.83
N GLY A 332 12.15 8.18 3.85
CA GLY A 332 11.51 8.59 5.12
C GLY A 332 12.06 9.89 5.73
N ASN A 333 12.59 10.80 4.91
CA ASN A 333 13.42 11.94 5.33
C ASN A 333 12.65 13.08 6.02
N PHE A 334 11.33 13.16 5.84
CA PHE A 334 10.48 14.23 6.39
C PHE A 334 9.57 13.77 7.53
N MET A 335 9.76 12.54 8.00
CA MET A 335 9.08 11.99 9.18
C MET A 335 9.58 12.67 10.47
N GLN A 336 8.64 13.18 11.28
CA GLN A 336 8.92 14.12 12.39
C GLN A 336 8.18 13.77 13.68
N SER A 337 7.72 12.53 13.84
CA SER A 337 6.99 12.05 15.02
C SER A 337 5.67 12.80 15.29
N LYS A 338 5.10 13.43 14.25
CA LYS A 338 3.86 14.23 14.33
C LYS A 338 2.61 13.38 14.14
N ASN A 339 2.74 12.20 13.57
CA ASN A 339 1.66 11.27 13.31
C ASN A 339 1.80 10.05 14.22
N THR A 340 0.66 9.48 14.61
CA THR A 340 0.61 8.21 15.33
C THR A 340 0.05 7.17 14.39
N PHE A 341 0.84 6.15 14.12
CA PHE A 341 0.43 5.02 13.31
C PHE A 341 -0.52 4.08 14.06
N LYS A 342 -1.12 3.14 13.33
CA LYS A 342 -2.17 2.25 13.82
C LYS A 342 -1.75 1.33 14.97
N SER A 343 -0.48 0.95 15.06
CA SER A 343 0.13 0.24 16.19
C SER A 343 0.34 1.12 17.44
N GLY A 344 0.15 2.44 17.34
CA GLY A 344 0.49 3.41 18.37
C GLY A 344 1.92 3.96 18.27
N SER A 345 2.77 3.39 17.41
CA SER A 345 4.09 3.94 17.10
C SER A 345 4.00 5.29 16.38
N LYS A 346 5.10 6.04 16.36
CA LYS A 346 5.18 7.35 15.71
C LYS A 346 5.83 7.26 14.33
N ASP A 347 5.56 8.23 13.46
CA ASP A 347 6.32 8.45 12.22
C ASP A 347 7.70 9.07 12.54
N ASP A 348 8.53 8.35 13.28
CA ASP A 348 9.87 8.83 13.61
C ASP A 348 10.75 8.84 12.36
N PHE A 349 11.81 9.65 12.41
CA PHE A 349 12.73 9.87 11.29
C PHE A 349 13.24 8.56 10.69
N ARG A 350 12.99 8.35 9.39
CA ARG A 350 13.40 7.17 8.61
C ARG A 350 12.94 5.83 9.21
N THR A 351 11.67 5.75 9.63
CA THR A 351 11.04 4.50 10.08
C THR A 351 10.25 3.78 8.99
N ALA A 352 10.03 4.41 7.83
CA ALA A 352 9.47 3.76 6.66
C ALA A 352 10.02 4.39 5.36
N PHE A 353 10.01 3.62 4.28
CA PHE A 353 10.42 4.04 2.94
C PHE A 353 9.26 3.95 1.94
N ALA A 354 9.33 4.66 0.82
CA ALA A 354 8.40 4.48 -0.29
C ALA A 354 9.16 4.09 -1.57
N LEU A 355 8.53 3.21 -2.34
CA LEU A 355 8.95 2.83 -3.69
C LEU A 355 7.74 3.12 -4.59
N GLU A 356 7.80 4.18 -5.39
CA GLU A 356 6.70 4.59 -6.26
C GLU A 356 7.08 4.31 -7.71
N THR A 357 6.40 3.35 -8.34
CA THR A 357 6.58 3.08 -9.78
C THR A 357 5.85 4.15 -10.58
N GLN A 358 6.55 4.87 -11.45
CA GLN A 358 5.99 6.04 -12.13
C GLN A 358 6.77 6.43 -13.39
N HIS A 359 6.20 7.33 -14.19
CA HIS A 359 6.99 8.16 -15.12
C HIS A 359 7.81 9.20 -14.36
N PHE A 360 8.85 9.72 -15.00
CA PHE A 360 9.80 10.62 -14.36
C PHE A 360 9.12 11.93 -13.89
N PRO A 361 9.53 12.49 -12.74
CA PRO A 361 9.03 13.76 -12.27
C PRO A 361 9.21 14.89 -13.29
N ASP A 362 8.31 15.87 -13.27
CA ASP A 362 8.33 17.03 -14.17
C ASP A 362 8.28 16.68 -15.68
N ALA A 363 7.92 15.44 -16.06
CA ALA A 363 7.83 15.00 -17.46
C ALA A 363 7.07 15.97 -18.42
N PRO A 364 5.98 16.66 -18.02
CA PRO A 364 5.33 17.66 -18.88
C PRO A 364 6.24 18.80 -19.35
N ASN A 365 7.31 19.09 -18.61
CA ASN A 365 8.27 20.17 -18.90
C ASN A 365 9.62 19.64 -19.38
N GLN A 366 9.77 18.33 -19.55
CA GLN A 366 11.05 17.67 -19.87
C GLN A 366 10.92 16.89 -21.19
N PRO A 367 11.15 17.52 -22.37
CA PRO A 367 10.89 16.92 -23.68
C PRO A 367 11.64 15.61 -23.98
N LYS A 368 12.71 15.32 -23.23
CA LYS A 368 13.48 14.08 -23.36
C LYS A 368 12.93 12.93 -22.51
N PHE A 369 12.03 13.21 -21.57
CA PHE A 369 11.41 12.18 -20.74
C PHE A 369 10.25 11.53 -21.51
N ALA A 370 9.90 10.30 -21.11
CA ALA A 370 8.74 9.62 -21.65
C ALA A 370 7.49 10.47 -21.42
N SER A 371 6.67 10.63 -22.46
CA SER A 371 5.49 11.47 -22.41
C SER A 371 4.44 10.89 -21.47
N ILE A 372 3.83 11.75 -20.67
CA ILE A 372 2.67 11.42 -19.83
C ILE A 372 1.36 11.99 -20.37
N VAL A 373 1.32 12.37 -21.66
CA VAL A 373 0.14 12.95 -22.30
C VAL A 373 -0.86 11.83 -22.65
N LEU A 374 -2.11 12.01 -22.26
CA LEU A 374 -3.24 11.17 -22.63
C LEU A 374 -4.21 11.97 -23.50
N LYS A 375 -4.52 11.46 -24.70
CA LYS A 375 -5.49 12.07 -25.64
C LYS A 375 -6.84 11.36 -25.62
N PRO A 376 -7.93 12.02 -26.03
CA PRO A 376 -9.21 11.36 -26.26
C PRO A 376 -9.07 10.16 -27.21
N GLY A 377 -9.77 9.07 -26.89
CA GLY A 377 -9.68 7.80 -27.63
C GLY A 377 -8.47 6.93 -27.28
N GLN A 378 -7.51 7.42 -26.50
CA GLN A 378 -6.45 6.61 -25.91
C GLN A 378 -6.86 6.09 -24.53
N LYS A 379 -6.18 5.03 -24.09
CA LYS A 379 -6.30 4.47 -22.74
C LYS A 379 -4.94 4.53 -22.05
N TYR A 380 -4.89 5.18 -20.89
CA TYR A 380 -3.79 5.03 -19.96
C TYR A 380 -3.92 3.66 -19.29
N HIS A 381 -2.84 2.90 -19.26
CA HIS A 381 -2.77 1.58 -18.63
C HIS A 381 -1.36 1.34 -18.12
N THR A 382 -1.24 0.92 -16.86
CA THR A 382 0.02 0.47 -16.27
C THR A 382 -0.25 -0.51 -15.14
N VAL A 383 0.71 -1.39 -14.89
CA VAL A 383 0.62 -2.44 -13.88
C VAL A 383 1.93 -2.53 -13.10
N SER A 384 1.81 -2.64 -11.78
CA SER A 384 2.90 -2.95 -10.86
C SER A 384 2.53 -4.11 -9.94
N TYR A 385 3.52 -4.92 -9.56
CA TYR A 385 3.40 -6.03 -8.62
C TYR A 385 4.43 -5.84 -7.52
N TYR A 386 4.00 -5.82 -6.26
CA TYR A 386 4.90 -5.94 -5.13
C TYR A 386 4.77 -7.37 -4.63
N GLN A 387 5.73 -8.21 -5.01
CA GLN A 387 5.78 -9.64 -4.73
C GLN A 387 6.61 -9.89 -3.48
N PHE A 388 6.07 -10.67 -2.56
CA PHE A 388 6.68 -10.94 -1.26
C PHE A 388 7.14 -12.38 -1.15
N SER A 389 8.27 -12.55 -0.47
CA SER A 389 8.80 -13.84 -0.04
C SER A 389 9.48 -13.68 1.32
N ALA A 390 9.78 -14.78 2.00
CA ALA A 390 10.51 -14.77 3.26
C ALA A 390 11.69 -15.75 3.20
N LYS A 391 12.85 -15.27 3.66
CA LYS A 391 14.10 -16.06 3.85
C LYS A 391 14.33 -16.45 5.29
#